data_AF-T1B3D7-F1
#
_entry.id   AF-T1B3D7-F1
#
_cell.length_a   1.000
_cell.length_b   1.000
_cell.length_c   1.000
_cell.angle_alpha   90.00
_cell.angle_beta   90.00
_cell.angle_gamma   90.00
#
_symmetry.space_group_name_H-M   'P 1'
#
loop_
_entity.id
_entity.type
_entity.pdbx_description
1 polymer ?
#
loop_
_entity_poly.entity_id
_entity_poly.type
_entity_poly.pdbx_seq_one_letter_code
_entity_poly.pdbx_strand_id
1 'polypeptide(L)'
;MHPMNGPAALARVTRMLETAGCVAADDEARELLRAARDDGDLHEMLSRRTAGEPLAWITGSVRFCGIELHVAPGVYVPRWQSEPLARHAAELLPPTGVAVDVCTGA
;
A
#
# COMPACT_ATOMS: atom_id res chain seq x y z
N MET A 1 8.02 17.01 21.58
CA MET A 1 7.73 16.05 20.50
C MET A 1 6.25 15.72 20.61
N HIS A 2 5.43 16.30 19.74
CA HIS A 2 3.96 16.15 19.79
C HIS A 2 3.62 14.83 19.10
N PRO A 3 2.82 13.93 19.68
CA PRO A 3 2.45 12.69 19.00
C PRO A 3 1.65 13.04 17.73
N MET A 4 2.20 12.64 16.59
CA MET A 4 1.67 12.91 15.25
C MET A 4 0.49 12.02 14.85
N ASN A 5 -0.13 11.33 15.80
CA ASN A 5 -1.36 10.58 15.57
C ASN A 5 -2.56 11.48 15.88
N GLY A 6 -2.97 12.28 14.89
CA GLY A 6 -4.13 13.15 15.03
C GLY A 6 -4.57 13.83 13.71
N PRO A 7 -5.73 14.49 13.70
CA PRO A 7 -6.28 15.10 12.49
C PRO A 7 -5.36 16.15 11.85
N ALA A 8 -4.62 16.90 12.68
CA ALA A 8 -3.68 17.93 12.21
C ALA A 8 -2.46 17.34 11.48
N ALA A 9 -2.02 16.15 11.89
CA ALA A 9 -0.95 15.42 11.24
C ALA A 9 -1.36 14.93 9.85
N LEU A 10 -2.53 14.27 9.78
CA LEU A 10 -3.12 13.83 8.52
C LEU A 10 -3.22 14.99 7.53
N ALA A 11 -3.84 16.10 7.94
CA ALA A 11 -3.99 17.28 7.08
C ALA A 11 -2.65 17.84 6.58
N ARG A 12 -1.58 17.75 7.37
CA ARG A 12 -0.24 18.20 6.95
C ARG A 12 0.36 17.26 5.92
N VAL A 13 0.32 15.94 6.18
CA VAL A 13 0.87 14.93 5.28
C VAL A 13 0.12 14.92 3.95
N THR A 14 -1.22 14.97 3.98
CA THR A 14 -2.07 15.09 2.79
C THR A 14 -1.63 16.27 1.93
N ARG A 15 -1.48 17.48 2.51
CA ARG A 15 -1.03 18.67 1.75
C ARG A 15 0.35 18.52 1.14
N MET A 16 1.28 17.85 1.83
CA MET A 16 2.62 17.59 1.28
C MET A 16 2.54 16.70 0.04
N LEU A 17 1.72 15.64 0.10
CA LEU A 17 1.51 14.72 -1.01
C LEU A 17 0.76 15.39 -2.18
N GLU A 18 -0.25 16.22 -1.91
CA GLU A 18 -0.94 17.03 -2.93
C GLU A 18 0.04 17.97 -3.66
N THR A 19 0.90 18.65 -2.90
CA THR A 19 1.92 19.56 -3.46
C THR A 19 2.94 18.80 -4.31
N ALA A 20 3.22 17.54 -3.97
CA ALA A 20 4.07 16.65 -4.75
C ALA A 20 3.36 16.02 -5.97
N GLY A 21 2.06 16.29 -6.18
CA GLY A 21 1.28 15.79 -7.30
C GLY A 21 0.67 14.39 -7.09
N CYS A 22 0.63 13.89 -5.85
CA CYS A 22 -0.04 12.61 -5.55
C CYS A 22 -1.57 12.78 -5.67
N VAL A 23 -2.19 11.95 -6.52
CA VAL A 23 -3.63 12.04 -6.83
C VAL A 23 -4.51 11.56 -5.66
N ALA A 24 -4.09 10.51 -4.97
CA ALA A 24 -4.81 9.91 -3.83
C ALA A 24 -4.22 10.33 -2.48
N ALA A 25 -3.78 11.59 -2.37
CA ALA A 25 -2.96 12.09 -1.26
C ALA A 25 -3.53 11.81 0.14
N ASP A 26 -4.85 11.89 0.30
CA ASP A 26 -5.51 11.66 1.58
C ASP A 26 -5.46 10.19 2.03
N ASP A 27 -5.67 9.24 1.11
CA ASP A 27 -5.53 7.81 1.39
C ASP A 27 -4.07 7.41 1.59
N GLU A 28 -3.17 7.91 0.74
CA GLU A 28 -1.74 7.69 0.88
C GLU A 28 -1.21 8.23 2.23
N ALA A 29 -1.67 9.40 2.67
CA ALA A 29 -1.30 9.97 3.97
C ALA A 29 -1.73 9.08 5.14
N ARG A 30 -2.93 8.49 5.10
CA ARG A 30 -3.39 7.55 6.13
C ARG A 30 -2.54 6.29 6.15
N GLU A 31 -2.15 5.77 5.00
CA GLU A 31 -1.30 4.58 4.92
C GLU A 31 0.09 4.84 5.48
N LEU A 32 0.72 5.95 5.10
CA LEU A 32 2.02 6.35 5.62
C LEU A 32 1.99 6.57 7.13
N LEU A 33 0.97 7.24 7.66
CA LEU A 33 0.81 7.46 9.10
C LEU A 33 0.57 6.17 9.88
N ARG A 34 -0.11 5.18 9.28
CA ARG A 34 -0.29 3.86 9.91
C ARG A 34 0.99 3.02 9.90
N ALA A 35 1.78 3.13 8.84
CA ALA A 35 2.98 2.32 8.66
C ALA A 35 4.20 2.87 9.41
N ALA A 36 4.28 4.19 9.59
CA ALA A 36 5.40 4.83 10.25
C ALA A 36 5.49 4.47 11.74
N ARG A 37 6.69 4.10 12.21
CA ARG A 37 6.96 3.81 13.63
C ARG A 37 7.09 5.06 14.48
N ASP A 38 7.66 6.11 13.91
CA ASP A 38 7.90 7.41 14.53
C ASP A 38 8.00 8.54 13.48
N ASP A 39 8.22 9.76 13.94
CA ASP A 39 8.30 10.95 13.07
C ASP A 39 9.47 10.90 12.08
N GLY A 40 10.58 10.24 12.44
CA GLY A 40 11.75 10.11 11.58
C GLY A 40 11.49 9.13 10.43
N ASP A 41 10.89 7.99 10.76
CA ASP A 41 10.44 6.98 9.80
C ASP A 41 9.42 7.57 8.82
N LEU A 42 8.43 8.33 9.32
CA LEU A 42 7.45 9.02 8.47
C LEU A 42 8.12 10.02 7.51
N HIS A 43 9.12 10.76 7.97
CA HIS A 43 9.85 11.71 7.13
C HIS A 43 10.60 11.01 6.00
N GLU A 44 11.26 9.90 6.29
CA GLU A 44 11.94 9.08 5.28
C GLU A 44 10.96 8.52 4.25
N MET A 45 9.83 7.95 4.72
CA MET A 45 8.79 7.42 3.86
C MET A 45 8.21 8.50 2.93
N LEU A 46 7.97 9.71 3.45
CA LEU A 46 7.50 10.83 2.64
C LEU A 46 8.53 11.25 1.59
N SER A 47 9.81 11.34 1.98
CA SER A 47 10.88 11.67 1.04
C SER A 47 10.90 10.69 -0.14
N ARG A 48 10.89 9.39 0.14
CA ARG A 48 10.80 8.32 -0.86
C ARG A 48 9.55 8.45 -1.74
N ARG A 49 8.38 8.67 -1.12
CA ARG A 49 7.11 8.79 -1.84
C ARG A 49 7.11 9.97 -2.81
N THR A 50 7.57 11.14 -2.34
CA THR A 50 7.66 12.35 -3.18
C THR A 50 8.72 12.25 -4.27
N ALA A 51 9.71 11.36 -4.13
CA ALA A 51 10.67 11.03 -5.19
C ALA A 51 10.11 10.05 -6.25
N GLY A 52 8.86 9.60 -6.11
CA GLY A 52 8.18 8.75 -7.07
C GLY A 52 8.22 7.26 -6.74
N GLU A 53 8.77 6.86 -5.59
CA GLU A 53 8.76 5.46 -5.20
C GLU A 53 7.32 4.98 -4.89
N PRO A 54 6.91 3.78 -5.35
CA PRO A 54 5.59 3.22 -5.07
C PRO A 54 5.29 3.11 -3.58
N LEU A 55 4.11 3.55 -3.17
CA LEU A 55 3.69 3.53 -1.76
C LEU A 55 3.82 2.15 -1.12
N ALA A 56 3.36 1.10 -1.81
CA ALA A 56 3.41 -0.27 -1.28
C ALA A 56 4.85 -0.76 -1.03
N TRP A 57 5.84 -0.31 -1.81
CA TRP A 57 7.26 -0.63 -1.54
C TRP A 57 7.82 0.15 -0.34
N ILE A 58 7.26 1.32 -0.05
CA ILE A 58 7.63 2.13 1.10
C ILE A 58 7.03 1.54 2.39
N THR A 59 5.75 1.17 2.37
CA THR A 59 5.05 0.56 3.51
C THR A 59 5.39 -0.92 3.70
N GLY A 60 5.89 -1.58 2.65
CA GLY A 60 6.26 -3.01 2.65
C GLY A 60 5.05 -3.95 2.57
N SER A 61 3.84 -3.43 2.38
CA SER A 61 2.62 -4.24 2.30
C SER A 61 1.54 -3.61 1.42
N VAL A 62 0.61 -4.46 0.98
CA VAL A 62 -0.63 -4.05 0.29
C VAL A 62 -1.78 -4.96 0.73
N ARG A 63 -3.01 -4.43 0.73
CA ARG A 63 -4.20 -5.26 0.94
C ARG A 63 -4.76 -5.74 -0.40
N PHE A 64 -4.91 -7.05 -0.55
CA PHE A 64 -5.46 -7.70 -1.73
C PHE A 64 -6.44 -8.80 -1.33
N CYS A 65 -7.65 -8.79 -1.88
CA CYS A 65 -8.71 -9.74 -1.53
C CYS A 65 -9.02 -9.79 -0.01
N GLY A 66 -8.80 -8.68 0.71
CA GLY A 66 -8.97 -8.60 2.16
C GLY A 66 -7.80 -9.17 2.98
N ILE A 67 -6.75 -9.67 2.33
CA ILE A 67 -5.53 -10.20 2.95
C ILE A 67 -4.43 -9.13 2.85
N GLU A 68 -3.64 -8.97 3.91
CA GLU A 68 -2.42 -8.15 3.86
C GLU A 68 -1.27 -9.00 3.31
N LEU A 69 -0.68 -8.56 2.19
CA LEU A 69 0.44 -9.20 1.53
C LEU A 69 1.70 -8.36 1.71
N HIS A 70 2.83 -9.02 1.97
CA HIS A 70 4.13 -8.36 1.96
C HIS A 70 4.59 -8.10 0.53
N VAL A 71 5.19 -6.94 0.30
CA VAL A 71 5.78 -6.59 -0.99
C VAL A 71 7.16 -5.99 -0.80
N ALA A 72 8.02 -6.15 -1.81
CA ALA A 72 9.38 -5.63 -1.82
C ALA A 72 9.66 -4.91 -3.16
N PRO A 73 10.67 -4.01 -3.18
CA PRO A 73 11.14 -3.40 -4.42
C PRO A 73 11.43 -4.45 -5.50
N GLY A 74 10.97 -4.18 -6.73
CA GLY A 74 11.12 -5.10 -7.87
C GLY A 74 10.00 -6.13 -8.03
N VAL A 75 9.13 -6.29 -7.02
CA VAL A 75 7.93 -7.14 -7.14
C VAL A 75 6.75 -6.32 -7.68
N TYR A 76 5.96 -6.92 -8.59
CA TYR A 76 4.74 -6.31 -9.08
C TYR A 76 3.74 -6.15 -7.94
N VAL A 77 3.32 -4.91 -7.66
CA VAL A 77 2.36 -4.62 -6.58
C VAL A 77 0.97 -5.13 -6.99
N PRO A 78 0.34 -6.04 -6.22
CA PRO A 78 -1.03 -6.48 -6.44
C PRO A 78 -2.00 -5.31 -6.67
N ARG A 79 -2.89 -5.48 -7.65
CA ARG A 79 -3.81 -4.44 -8.10
C ARG A 79 -5.23 -4.83 -7.74
N TRP A 80 -6.02 -3.92 -7.18
CA TRP A 80 -7.40 -4.21 -6.81
C TRP A 80 -8.24 -4.66 -8.03
N GLN A 81 -7.86 -4.24 -9.24
CA GLN A 81 -8.47 -4.66 -10.50
C GLN A 81 -8.34 -6.17 -10.77
N SER A 82 -7.36 -6.87 -10.19
CA SER A 82 -7.22 -8.34 -10.33
C SER A 82 -7.88 -9.12 -9.19
N GLU A 83 -8.47 -8.47 -8.18
CA GLU A 83 -9.21 -9.18 -7.14
C GLU A 83 -10.42 -9.96 -7.67
N PRO A 84 -11.24 -9.44 -8.61
CA PRO A 84 -12.36 -10.21 -9.16
C PRO A 84 -11.90 -11.50 -9.84
N LEU A 85 -10.73 -11.48 -10.51
CA LEU A 85 -10.15 -12.67 -11.13
C LEU A 85 -9.78 -13.72 -10.08
N ALA A 86 -9.09 -13.31 -9.00
CA ALA A 86 -8.69 -14.22 -7.93
C ALA A 86 -9.91 -14.85 -7.23
N ARG A 87 -10.95 -14.04 -6.94
CA ARG A 87 -12.19 -14.53 -6.33
C ARG A 87 -12.90 -15.53 -7.24
N HIS A 88 -13.03 -15.22 -8.53
CA HIS A 88 -13.70 -16.10 -9.48
C HIS A 88 -12.95 -17.43 -9.67
N ALA A 89 -11.61 -17.40 -9.72
CA ALA A 89 -10.80 -18.61 -9.78
C ALA A 89 -11.00 -19.49 -8.54
N ALA A 90 -11.08 -18.89 -7.35
CA ALA A 90 -11.35 -19.61 -6.10
C ALA A 90 -12.75 -20.26 -6.09
N GLU A 91 -13.77 -19.60 -6.64
CA GLU A 91 -15.13 -20.16 -6.76
C GLU A 91 -15.20 -21.38 -7.70
N LEU A 92 -14.37 -21.42 -8.73
CA LEU A 92 -14.31 -22.53 -9.69
C LEU A 92 -13.50 -23.73 -9.19
N LEU A 93 -12.66 -23.54 -8.17
CA LEU A 93 -11.79 -24.60 -7.66
C LEU A 93 -12.61 -25.60 -6.82
N PRO A 94 -12.72 -26.88 -7.22
CA PRO A 94 -13.41 -27.87 -6.39
C PRO A 94 -12.62 -28.14 -5.10
N PRO A 95 -13.24 -28.70 -4.04
CA PRO A 95 -12.60 -28.92 -2.75
C PRO A 95 -11.29 -29.74 -2.79
N THR A 96 -11.12 -30.59 -3.81
CA THR A 96 -9.92 -31.41 -4.04
C THR A 96 -9.16 -31.00 -5.31
N GLY A 97 -9.46 -29.82 -5.85
CA GLY A 97 -8.82 -29.29 -7.05
C GLY A 97 -7.41 -28.79 -6.78
N VAL A 98 -6.60 -28.74 -7.84
CA VAL A 98 -5.28 -28.11 -7.82
C VAL A 98 -5.32 -26.91 -8.75
N ALA A 99 -4.87 -25.75 -8.27
CA ALA A 99 -4.68 -24.55 -9.05
C ALA A 99 -3.19 -24.24 -9.20
N VAL A 100 -2.83 -23.59 -10.30
CA VAL A 100 -1.49 -23.06 -10.54
C VAL A 100 -1.65 -21.60 -10.93
N ASP A 101 -0.93 -20.72 -10.25
CA ASP A 101 -0.81 -19.32 -10.61
C ASP A 101 0.53 -19.09 -11.32
N VAL A 102 0.47 -18.67 -12.58
CA VAL A 102 1.65 -18.49 -13.43
C VAL A 102 2.01 -17.00 -13.41
N CYS A 103 3.28 -16.70 -13.14
CA CYS A 103 3.77 -15.34 -12.93
C CYS A 103 3.14 -14.65 -11.70
N THR A 104 2.99 -15.40 -10.60
CA THR A 104 2.25 -15.02 -9.38
C THR A 104 2.70 -13.69 -8.74
N GLY A 105 3.98 -13.31 -8.89
CA GLY A 105 4.46 -12.05 -8.35
C GLY A 105 4.61 -12.09 -6.83
N ALA A 106 3.89 -11.20 -6.12
CA ALA A 106 3.94 -11.02 -4.67
C ALA A 106 3.16 -12.10 -3.91
#